data_AF-A0A4V5P1L1-F1
#
_entry.id   AF-A0A4V5P1L1-F1
#
_cell.length_a   1.000
_cell.length_b   1.000
_cell.length_c   1.000
_cell.angle_alpha   90.00
_cell.angle_beta   90.00
_cell.angle_gamma   90.00
#
_symmetry.space_group_name_H-M   'P 1'
#
loop_
_entity.id
_entity.type
_entity.pdbx_description
1 polymer ?
#
loop_
_entity_poly.entity_id
_entity_poly.type
_entity_poly.pdbx_seq_one_letter_code
_entity_poly.pdbx_strand_id
1 'polypeptide(L)'
;MKKIILTIIYLICLMNLAYAQKISDNQISLDFQKLANLKVDFEKYRNNTIKKDSVLILYKDHINKIKKSPEIYLYYIKNSLKTDELKLTKERLQYKYPLTDVNDLSQYLIKWIDFFRVIKYSLFKKNDDLLPIDFRGLPVVDENNYKPKYGPKPSGHKLALRYLLDSVGFNSKEKKMLKKAENPDVVMQIKEYLDEKGLSLENKGFVKWALKQLILPNNNINLFMLDAIYEPNRNKNYVPRDREPTNQH
;
A
#
# COMPACT_ATOMS: atom_id res chain seq x y z
N MET A 1 24.05 40.36 -46.11
CA MET A 1 23.95 38.94 -45.68
C MET A 1 23.92 38.74 -44.17
N LYS A 2 24.90 39.22 -43.37
CA LYS A 2 24.91 39.05 -41.90
C LYS A 2 23.63 39.51 -41.17
N LYS A 3 23.03 40.63 -41.59
CA LYS A 3 21.78 41.14 -40.99
C LYS A 3 20.58 40.21 -41.21
N ILE A 4 20.47 39.57 -42.38
CA ILE A 4 19.35 38.68 -42.73
C ILE A 4 19.41 37.38 -41.90
N ILE A 5 20.62 36.84 -41.70
CA ILE A 5 20.85 35.65 -40.87
C ILE A 5 20.44 35.91 -39.42
N LEU A 6 20.77 37.08 -38.87
CA LEU A 6 20.38 37.46 -37.51
C LEU A 6 18.86 37.56 -37.35
N THR A 7 18.16 38.11 -38.34
CA THR A 7 16.69 38.20 -38.32
C THR A 7 16.04 36.82 -38.36
N ILE A 8 16.57 35.89 -39.16
CA ILE A 8 16.06 34.51 -39.26
C ILE A 8 16.28 33.76 -37.93
N ILE A 9 17.46 33.89 -37.31
CA ILE A 9 17.73 33.27 -36.00
C ILE A 9 16.78 33.83 -34.93
N TYR A 10 16.58 35.15 -34.91
CA TYR A 10 15.65 35.79 -33.97
C TYR A 10 14.21 35.32 -34.18
N LEU A 11 13.77 35.15 -35.43
CA LEU A 11 12.44 34.64 -35.76
C LEU A 11 12.26 33.18 -35.34
N ILE A 12 13.28 32.34 -35.53
CA ILE A 12 13.28 30.93 -35.08
C ILE A 12 13.27 30.84 -33.55
N CYS A 13 14.03 31.70 -32.86
CA CYS A 13 14.00 31.78 -31.39
C CYS A 13 12.63 32.23 -30.86
N LEU A 14 11.98 33.21 -31.50
CA LEU A 14 10.63 33.65 -31.14
C LEU A 14 9.57 32.58 -31.43
N MET A 15 9.70 31.84 -32.54
CA MET A 15 8.80 30.72 -32.86
C MET A 15 8.94 29.58 -31.85
N ASN A 16 10.15 29.27 -31.39
CA ASN A 16 10.39 28.28 -30.34
C ASN A 16 9.84 28.71 -28.97
N LEU A 17 9.82 30.02 -28.67
CA LEU A 17 9.17 30.56 -27.47
C LEU A 17 7.63 30.48 -27.56
N ALA A 18 7.05 30.59 -28.77
CA ALA A 18 5.61 30.46 -28.98
C ALA A 18 5.11 29.01 -28.96
N TYR A 19 5.99 28.03 -29.25
CA TYR A 19 5.68 26.59 -29.15
C TYR A 19 5.78 26.03 -27.72
N ALA A 20 6.18 26.84 -26.74
CA ALA A 20 5.89 26.55 -25.34
C ALA A 20 4.39 26.79 -25.08
N GLN A 21 3.54 25.94 -25.66
CA GLN A 21 2.12 25.89 -25.31
C GLN A 21 2.03 25.78 -23.80
N LYS A 22 1.49 26.83 -23.18
CA LYS A 22 1.23 26.88 -21.74
C LYS A 22 0.36 25.68 -21.41
N ILE A 23 0.97 24.63 -20.84
CA ILE A 23 0.25 23.44 -20.42
C ILE A 23 -0.82 23.93 -19.45
N SER A 24 -2.08 23.68 -19.79
CA SER A 24 -3.18 24.12 -18.93
C SER A 24 -3.15 23.32 -17.62
N ASP A 25 -3.57 23.94 -16.53
CA ASP A 25 -3.71 23.30 -15.21
C ASP A 25 -4.56 22.02 -15.28
N ASN A 26 -5.53 21.98 -16.20
CA ASN A 26 -6.34 20.79 -16.46
C ASN A 26 -5.50 19.63 -17.03
N GLN A 27 -4.59 19.92 -17.95
CA GLN A 27 -3.72 18.89 -18.54
C GLN A 27 -2.76 18.29 -17.50
N ILE A 28 -2.24 19.11 -16.58
CA ILE A 28 -1.37 18.64 -15.50
C ILE A 28 -2.15 17.74 -14.52
N SER A 29 -3.39 18.12 -14.19
CA SER A 29 -4.28 17.29 -13.37
C SER A 29 -4.53 15.92 -14.01
N LEU A 30 -4.84 15.90 -15.31
CA LEU A 30 -5.03 14.66 -16.07
C LEU A 30 -3.76 13.80 -16.11
N ASP A 31 -2.59 14.42 -16.21
CA ASP A 31 -1.32 13.69 -16.14
C ASP A 31 -1.14 13.02 -14.78
N PHE A 32 -1.44 13.70 -13.68
CA PHE A 32 -1.36 13.08 -12.35
C PHE A 32 -2.41 11.98 -12.15
N GLN A 33 -3.62 12.14 -12.67
CA GLN A 33 -4.63 11.08 -12.62
C GLN A 33 -4.19 9.86 -13.44
N LYS A 34 -3.65 10.06 -14.64
CA LYS A 34 -3.10 8.99 -15.47
C LYS A 34 -1.94 8.28 -14.78
N LEU A 35 -1.07 9.01 -14.07
CA LEU A 35 0.02 8.43 -13.29
C LEU A 35 -0.51 7.48 -12.20
N ALA A 36 -1.53 7.89 -11.45
CA ALA A 36 -2.14 7.06 -10.43
C ALA A 36 -2.78 5.79 -11.02
N ASN A 37 -3.51 5.92 -12.13
CA ASN A 37 -4.12 4.77 -12.81
C ASN A 37 -3.07 3.76 -13.29
N LEU A 38 -1.98 4.23 -13.91
CA LEU A 38 -0.89 3.37 -14.37
C LEU A 38 -0.21 2.63 -13.20
N LYS A 39 -0.05 3.30 -12.05
CA LYS A 39 0.44 2.65 -10.83
C LYS A 39 -0.50 1.52 -10.37
N VAL A 40 -1.80 1.79 -10.31
CA VAL A 40 -2.81 0.80 -9.91
C VAL A 40 -2.85 -0.38 -10.88
N ASP A 41 -2.81 -0.12 -12.19
CA ASP A 41 -2.76 -1.17 -13.21
C ASP A 41 -1.47 -2.02 -13.11
N PHE A 42 -0.34 -1.39 -12.81
CA PHE A 42 0.92 -2.11 -12.58
C PHE A 42 0.80 -3.09 -11.40
N GLU A 43 0.16 -2.69 -10.30
CA GLU A 43 -0.11 -3.57 -9.16
C GLU A 43 -1.14 -4.65 -9.48
N LYS A 44 -2.19 -4.30 -10.23
CA LYS A 44 -3.26 -5.22 -10.67
C LYS A 44 -2.69 -6.42 -11.42
N TYR A 45 -1.75 -6.19 -12.32
CA TYR A 45 -1.17 -7.25 -13.14
C TYR A 45 0.04 -7.94 -12.50
N ARG A 46 0.25 -7.84 -11.18
CA ARG A 46 1.41 -8.46 -10.49
C ARG A 46 1.64 -9.94 -10.79
N ASN A 47 0.58 -10.69 -11.09
CA ASN A 47 0.59 -12.13 -11.40
C ASN A 47 0.56 -12.45 -12.92
N ASN A 48 0.51 -11.43 -13.78
CA ASN A 48 0.52 -11.58 -15.24
C ASN A 48 1.70 -10.80 -15.82
N THR A 49 2.83 -11.49 -16.00
CA THR A 49 4.11 -10.88 -16.41
C THR A 49 3.98 -10.06 -17.70
N ILE A 50 3.33 -10.60 -18.73
CA ILE A 50 3.19 -9.93 -20.04
C ILE A 50 2.46 -8.59 -19.89
N LYS A 51 1.31 -8.58 -19.18
CA LYS A 51 0.55 -7.34 -18.96
C LYS A 51 1.28 -6.38 -18.03
N LYS A 52 1.93 -6.91 -16.99
CA LYS A 52 2.70 -6.14 -16.02
C LYS A 52 3.83 -5.36 -16.70
N ASP A 53 4.59 -6.00 -17.58
CA ASP A 53 5.72 -5.38 -18.26
C ASP A 53 5.25 -4.30 -19.25
N SER A 54 4.15 -4.57 -19.97
CA SER A 54 3.52 -3.57 -20.84
C SER A 54 3.07 -2.32 -20.07
N VAL A 55 2.42 -2.49 -18.92
CA VAL A 55 2.00 -1.36 -18.07
C VAL A 55 3.21 -0.67 -17.44
N LEU A 56 4.25 -1.41 -17.05
CA LEU A 56 5.47 -0.84 -16.47
C LEU A 56 6.16 0.12 -17.43
N ILE A 57 6.21 -0.21 -18.72
CA ILE A 57 6.76 0.68 -19.76
C ILE A 57 5.95 1.98 -19.80
N LEU A 58 4.63 1.89 -19.94
CA LEU A 58 3.74 3.06 -19.97
C LEU A 58 3.86 3.91 -18.70
N TYR A 59 3.99 3.26 -17.55
CA TYR A 59 4.14 3.91 -16.25
C TYR A 59 5.46 4.69 -16.15
N LYS A 60 6.59 4.06 -16.53
CA LYS A 60 7.90 4.72 -16.57
C LYS A 60 7.95 5.85 -17.58
N ASP A 61 7.37 5.67 -18.76
CA ASP A 61 7.31 6.71 -19.79
C ASP A 61 6.53 7.93 -19.31
N HIS A 62 5.44 7.70 -18.58
CA HIS A 62 4.64 8.79 -18.02
C HIS A 62 5.34 9.49 -16.85
N ILE A 63 6.09 8.77 -16.01
CA ILE A 63 6.98 9.36 -15.01
C ILE A 63 8.07 10.22 -15.69
N ASN A 64 8.68 9.70 -16.75
CA ASN A 64 9.70 10.43 -17.51
C ASN A 64 9.14 11.69 -18.16
N LYS A 65 7.90 11.65 -18.67
CA LYS A 65 7.18 12.85 -19.15
C LYS A 65 7.10 13.91 -18.04
N ILE A 66 6.69 13.53 -16.85
CA ILE A 66 6.55 14.44 -15.70
C ILE A 66 7.93 15.00 -15.27
N LYS A 67 8.95 14.14 -15.20
CA LYS A 67 10.32 14.51 -14.80
C LYS A 67 11.02 15.42 -15.82
N LYS A 68 10.63 15.41 -17.10
CA LYS A 68 11.21 16.25 -18.17
C LYS A 68 10.86 17.73 -18.08
N SER A 69 9.80 18.09 -17.37
CA SER A 69 9.35 19.49 -17.21
C SER A 69 9.15 19.85 -15.73
N PRO A 70 10.17 19.67 -14.88
CA PRO A 70 10.02 19.74 -13.43
C PRO A 70 9.49 21.10 -12.96
N GLU A 71 9.83 22.20 -13.64
CA GLU A 71 9.40 23.55 -13.29
C GLU A 71 7.87 23.67 -13.36
N ILE A 72 7.27 23.11 -14.42
CA ILE A 72 5.82 23.18 -14.67
C ILE A 72 5.06 22.37 -13.62
N TYR A 73 5.45 21.10 -13.41
CA TYR A 73 4.77 20.22 -12.47
C TYR A 73 4.98 20.61 -11.01
N LEU A 74 6.20 21.06 -10.64
CA LEU A 74 6.45 21.56 -9.28
C LEU A 74 5.74 22.88 -8.99
N TYR A 75 5.63 23.77 -9.99
CA TYR A 75 4.85 25.00 -9.88
C TYR A 75 3.38 24.68 -9.62
N TYR A 76 2.79 23.79 -10.42
CA TYR A 76 1.42 23.33 -10.22
C TYR A 76 1.23 22.71 -8.84
N ILE A 77 2.08 21.75 -8.42
CA ILE A 77 2.01 21.15 -7.09
C ILE A 77 2.06 22.22 -6.00
N LYS A 78 2.99 23.17 -6.09
CA LYS A 78 3.15 24.24 -5.10
C LYS A 78 1.91 25.12 -5.01
N ASN A 79 1.28 25.45 -6.15
CA ASN A 79 0.07 26.25 -6.18
C ASN A 79 -1.12 25.47 -5.64
N SER A 80 -1.34 24.25 -6.10
CA SER A 80 -2.43 23.37 -5.62
C SER A 80 -2.38 23.16 -4.11
N LEU A 81 -1.18 22.99 -3.54
CA LEU A 81 -0.98 22.87 -2.09
C LEU A 81 -1.29 24.17 -1.31
N LYS A 82 -1.37 25.33 -1.96
CA LYS A 82 -1.64 26.64 -1.32
C LYS A 82 -3.08 27.12 -1.51
N THR A 83 -3.66 26.96 -2.69
CA THR A 83 -4.96 27.55 -3.05
C THR A 83 -6.16 26.64 -2.79
N ASP A 84 -5.98 25.31 -2.91
CA ASP A 84 -7.09 24.35 -2.90
C ASP A 84 -7.01 23.33 -1.76
N GLU A 85 -6.34 23.70 -0.65
CA GLU A 85 -6.07 22.80 0.47
C GLU A 85 -7.36 22.13 1.01
N LEU A 86 -8.46 22.88 1.12
CA LEU A 86 -9.76 22.36 1.60
C LEU A 86 -10.44 21.37 0.64
N LYS A 87 -10.23 21.51 -0.67
CA LYS A 87 -10.79 20.58 -1.68
C LYS A 87 -9.93 19.31 -1.78
N LEU A 88 -8.62 19.49 -1.86
CA LEU A 88 -7.64 18.40 -2.00
C LEU A 88 -7.53 17.50 -0.76
N THR A 89 -7.96 18.01 0.41
CA THR A 89 -8.06 17.22 1.66
C THR A 89 -9.27 16.30 1.70
N LYS A 90 -10.31 16.58 0.90
CA LYS A 90 -11.55 15.79 0.82
C LYS A 90 -11.52 14.78 -0.32
N GLU A 91 -11.04 15.19 -1.48
CA GLU A 91 -11.00 14.33 -2.66
C GLU A 91 -9.89 13.28 -2.54
N ARG A 92 -10.24 12.05 -2.95
CA ARG A 92 -9.35 10.90 -2.89
C ARG A 92 -9.25 10.24 -4.26
N LEU A 93 -8.10 9.64 -4.52
CA LEU A 93 -7.85 8.82 -5.69
C LEU A 93 -7.35 7.44 -5.27
N GLN A 94 -7.52 6.46 -6.14
CA GLN A 94 -7.00 5.12 -5.92
C GLN A 94 -5.48 5.11 -6.09
N TYR A 95 -4.77 4.64 -5.07
CA TYR A 95 -3.31 4.53 -5.06
C TYR A 95 -2.82 3.09 -5.12
N LYS A 96 -3.62 2.15 -4.62
CA LYS A 96 -3.30 0.73 -4.56
C LYS A 96 -4.38 -0.11 -5.22
N TYR A 97 -3.98 -1.24 -5.78
CA TYR A 97 -4.94 -2.23 -6.27
C TYR A 97 -5.48 -3.11 -5.12
N PRO A 98 -6.81 -3.20 -4.92
CA PRO A 98 -7.40 -4.09 -3.93
C PRO A 98 -7.19 -5.55 -4.33
N LEU A 99 -6.58 -6.33 -3.45
CA LEU A 99 -6.22 -7.74 -3.72
C LEU A 99 -7.37 -8.70 -3.46
N THR A 100 -8.36 -8.29 -2.66
CA THR A 100 -9.50 -9.07 -2.23
C THR A 100 -10.75 -8.19 -2.23
N ASP A 101 -11.92 -8.80 -2.08
CA ASP A 101 -13.17 -8.06 -1.88
C ASP A 101 -13.13 -7.45 -0.48
N VAL A 102 -12.84 -6.14 -0.39
CA VAL A 102 -12.57 -5.49 0.90
C VAL A 102 -13.68 -4.51 1.25
N ASN A 103 -14.28 -4.74 2.42
CA ASN A 103 -15.31 -3.87 2.99
C ASN A 103 -14.81 -2.44 3.28
N ASP A 104 -13.50 -2.23 3.34
CA ASP A 104 -12.89 -0.90 3.52
C ASP A 104 -11.94 -0.55 2.37
N LEU A 105 -12.48 0.23 1.43
CA LEU A 105 -11.72 0.79 0.31
C LEU A 105 -10.75 1.89 0.75
N SER A 106 -10.92 2.47 1.95
CA SER A 106 -10.17 3.67 2.37
C SER A 106 -8.67 3.44 2.47
N GLN A 107 -8.23 2.20 2.66
CA GLN A 107 -6.82 1.82 2.69
C GLN A 107 -6.13 1.78 1.32
N TYR A 108 -6.92 1.76 0.24
CA TYR A 108 -6.43 1.79 -1.14
C TYR A 108 -6.47 3.19 -1.74
N LEU A 109 -7.00 4.16 -0.99
CA LEU A 109 -7.20 5.54 -1.41
C LEU A 109 -6.18 6.46 -0.75
N ILE A 110 -5.66 7.41 -1.53
CA ILE A 110 -4.84 8.53 -1.06
C ILE A 110 -5.60 9.84 -1.30
N LYS A 111 -5.49 10.82 -0.40
CA LYS A 111 -5.99 12.17 -0.66
C LYS A 111 -5.12 12.83 -1.72
N TRP A 112 -5.70 13.68 -2.56
CA TRP A 112 -4.94 14.40 -3.58
C TRP A 112 -3.78 15.22 -3.00
N ILE A 113 -4.00 15.86 -1.84
CA ILE A 113 -2.97 16.64 -1.17
C ILE A 113 -1.72 15.81 -0.85
N ASP A 114 -1.90 14.59 -0.34
CA ASP A 114 -0.78 13.72 0.01
C ASP A 114 -0.21 13.05 -1.24
N PHE A 115 -1.01 12.79 -2.27
CA PHE A 115 -0.49 12.32 -3.56
C PHE A 115 0.48 13.33 -4.18
N PHE A 116 0.17 14.62 -4.15
CA PHE A 116 1.09 15.66 -4.59
C PHE A 116 2.37 15.72 -3.75
N ARG A 117 2.25 15.54 -2.43
CA ARG A 117 3.41 15.45 -1.52
C ARG A 117 4.29 14.25 -1.85
N VAL A 118 3.69 13.09 -2.13
CA VAL A 118 4.39 11.86 -2.53
C VAL A 118 5.09 12.05 -3.87
N ILE A 119 4.43 12.62 -4.88
CA ILE A 119 5.05 12.91 -6.18
C ILE A 119 6.25 13.85 -6.01
N LYS A 120 6.06 14.97 -5.29
CA LYS A 120 7.13 15.93 -5.00
C LYS A 120 8.31 15.26 -4.29
N TYR A 121 8.03 14.38 -3.34
CA TYR A 121 9.05 13.67 -2.57
C TYR A 121 9.77 12.60 -3.39
N SER A 122 9.05 11.67 -4.01
CA SER A 122 9.63 10.53 -4.72
C SER A 122 10.25 10.94 -6.05
N LEU A 123 9.48 11.57 -6.94
CA LEU A 123 9.95 11.81 -8.32
C LEU A 123 10.94 12.97 -8.42
N PHE A 124 10.82 14.00 -7.57
CA PHE A 124 11.63 15.22 -7.69
C PHE A 124 12.69 15.35 -6.59
N LYS A 125 12.41 14.97 -5.34
CA LYS A 125 13.40 15.05 -4.25
C LYS A 125 14.29 13.81 -4.17
N LYS A 126 13.72 12.61 -4.29
CA LYS A 126 14.47 11.34 -4.29
C LYS A 126 14.92 10.89 -5.68
N ASN A 127 14.32 11.47 -6.73
CA ASN A 127 14.55 11.11 -8.12
C ASN A 127 14.23 9.63 -8.43
N ASP A 128 13.25 9.07 -7.72
CA ASP A 128 12.83 7.69 -7.91
C ASP A 128 12.29 7.46 -9.34
N ASP A 129 12.42 6.23 -9.84
CA ASP A 129 11.91 5.82 -11.15
C ASP A 129 10.45 5.35 -11.10
N LEU A 130 9.93 5.09 -9.89
CA LEU A 130 8.57 4.64 -9.62
C LEU A 130 8.07 5.29 -8.33
N LEU A 131 6.76 5.53 -8.24
CA LEU A 131 6.15 5.86 -6.95
C LEU A 131 6.21 4.64 -6.01
N PRO A 132 6.31 4.85 -4.69
CA PRO A 132 6.40 3.77 -3.72
C PRO A 132 5.13 2.92 -3.72
N ILE A 133 5.27 1.63 -3.40
CA ILE A 133 4.13 0.71 -3.33
C ILE A 133 3.12 1.21 -2.29
N ASP A 134 3.63 1.62 -1.13
CA ASP A 134 2.87 2.25 -0.06
C ASP A 134 3.28 3.71 0.15
N PHE A 135 2.31 4.56 0.38
CA PHE A 135 2.53 5.96 0.75
C PHE A 135 2.59 6.16 2.27
N ARG A 136 2.10 5.19 3.05
CA ARG A 136 2.22 5.18 4.51
C ARG A 136 3.69 4.97 4.90
N GLY A 137 4.11 5.57 6.01
CA GLY A 137 5.50 5.59 6.49
C GLY A 137 6.37 6.65 5.82
N LEU A 138 5.88 7.34 4.79
CA LEU A 138 6.64 8.42 4.16
C LEU A 138 6.61 9.68 5.05
N PRO A 139 7.73 10.40 5.20
CA PRO A 139 7.82 11.58 6.07
C PRO A 139 6.99 12.78 5.58
N VAL A 140 6.38 12.66 4.40
CA VAL A 140 5.55 13.70 3.76
C VAL A 140 4.06 13.40 3.85
N VAL A 141 3.68 12.29 4.49
CA VAL A 141 2.30 11.87 4.69
C VAL A 141 2.00 11.89 6.17
N ASP A 142 0.96 12.62 6.57
CA ASP A 142 0.43 12.52 7.93
C ASP A 142 -0.51 11.31 8.01
N GLU A 143 -0.01 10.22 8.58
CA GLU A 143 -0.72 8.95 8.72
C GLU A 143 -2.02 9.07 9.53
N ASN A 144 -2.15 10.09 10.38
CA ASN A 144 -3.39 10.32 11.13
C ASN A 144 -4.59 10.56 10.19
N ASN A 145 -4.34 11.04 8.96
CA ASN A 145 -5.35 11.21 7.92
C ASN A 145 -5.86 9.90 7.31
N TYR A 146 -5.12 8.80 7.52
CA TYR A 146 -5.33 7.50 6.90
C TYR A 146 -5.49 6.37 7.90
N LYS A 147 -5.48 6.70 9.20
CA LYS A 147 -5.93 5.79 10.23
C LYS A 147 -7.29 5.25 9.80
N PRO A 148 -7.47 3.91 9.73
CA PRO A 148 -8.75 3.36 9.38
C PRO A 148 -9.79 3.94 10.34
N LYS A 149 -10.87 4.53 9.80
CA LYS A 149 -12.05 4.89 10.61
C LYS A 149 -12.64 3.65 11.30
N TYR A 150 -12.26 2.48 10.81
CA TYR A 150 -12.47 1.17 11.41
C TYR A 150 -11.16 0.65 12.04
N GLY A 151 -10.74 1.25 13.16
CA GLY A 151 -10.48 0.35 14.28
C GLY A 151 -11.78 -0.43 14.52
N PRO A 152 -11.75 -1.74 14.83
CA PRO A 152 -12.97 -2.51 14.98
C PRO A 152 -13.95 -1.73 15.85
N LYS A 153 -15.20 -1.53 15.37
CA LYS A 153 -16.25 -0.90 16.18
C LYS A 153 -16.18 -1.53 17.58
N PRO A 154 -16.32 -0.79 18.68
CA PRO A 154 -16.19 -1.36 20.03
C PRO A 154 -17.01 -2.65 20.24
N SER A 155 -18.14 -2.77 19.51
CA SER A 155 -18.96 -3.98 19.43
C SER A 155 -18.29 -5.16 18.70
N GLY A 156 -17.62 -4.94 17.56
CA GLY A 156 -16.93 -5.96 16.78
C GLY A 156 -15.73 -6.55 17.50
N HIS A 157 -14.90 -5.72 18.13
CA HIS A 157 -13.79 -6.20 18.97
C HIS A 157 -14.31 -7.01 20.16
N LYS A 158 -15.35 -6.52 20.85
CA LYS A 158 -15.93 -7.24 22.00
C LYS A 158 -16.53 -8.58 21.58
N LEU A 159 -17.17 -8.66 20.42
CA LEU A 159 -17.71 -9.90 19.85
C LEU A 159 -16.59 -10.86 19.42
N ALA A 160 -15.57 -10.37 18.72
CA ALA A 160 -14.40 -11.16 18.32
C ALA A 160 -13.67 -11.71 19.56
N LEU A 161 -13.41 -10.86 20.55
CA LEU A 161 -12.79 -11.26 21.81
C LEU A 161 -13.63 -12.32 22.51
N ARG A 162 -14.95 -12.14 22.63
CA ARG A 162 -15.84 -13.14 23.23
C ARG A 162 -15.77 -14.48 22.50
N TYR A 163 -15.93 -14.45 21.18
CA TYR A 163 -15.82 -15.64 20.33
C TYR A 163 -14.50 -16.37 20.53
N LEU A 164 -13.38 -15.64 20.57
CA LEU A 164 -12.04 -16.22 20.75
C LEU A 164 -11.86 -16.83 22.14
N LEU A 165 -12.35 -16.16 23.18
CA LEU A 165 -12.30 -16.65 24.56
C LEU A 165 -13.11 -17.94 24.75
N ASP A 166 -14.23 -18.07 24.03
CA ASP A 166 -15.14 -19.21 24.11
C ASP A 166 -14.68 -20.39 23.22
N SER A 167 -14.12 -20.10 22.04
CA SER A 167 -13.92 -21.11 20.98
C SER A 167 -12.52 -21.73 20.92
N VAL A 168 -11.48 -21.00 21.35
CA VAL A 168 -10.07 -21.41 21.17
C VAL A 168 -9.50 -22.16 22.39
N GLY A 169 -10.13 -22.00 23.56
CA GLY A 169 -9.70 -22.65 24.80
C GLY A 169 -8.39 -22.06 25.36
N PHE A 170 -8.27 -20.73 25.38
CA PHE A 170 -7.12 -20.04 25.96
C PHE A 170 -6.99 -20.27 27.47
N ASN A 171 -5.76 -20.39 27.97
CA ASN A 171 -5.49 -20.43 29.41
C ASN A 171 -5.60 -19.03 30.04
N SER A 172 -5.58 -18.96 31.37
CA SER A 172 -5.75 -17.69 32.10
C SER A 172 -4.74 -16.60 31.72
N LYS A 173 -3.50 -16.96 31.34
CA LYS A 173 -2.46 -16.00 30.92
C LYS A 173 -2.76 -15.45 29.53
N GLU A 174 -3.11 -16.33 28.59
CA GLU A 174 -3.50 -15.97 27.21
C GLU A 174 -4.78 -15.12 27.19
N LYS A 175 -5.76 -15.45 28.03
CA LYS A 175 -6.98 -14.65 28.20
C LYS A 175 -6.66 -13.24 28.70
N LYS A 176 -5.73 -13.09 29.65
CA LYS A 176 -5.27 -11.77 30.12
C LYS A 176 -4.55 -10.99 29.02
N MET A 177 -3.75 -11.67 28.20
CA MET A 177 -3.03 -11.09 27.07
C MET A 177 -3.98 -10.51 26.00
N LEU A 178 -5.02 -11.26 25.62
CA LEU A 178 -6.04 -10.80 24.65
C LEU A 178 -6.90 -9.65 25.16
N LYS A 179 -7.11 -9.55 26.47
CA LYS A 179 -7.93 -8.50 27.10
C LYS A 179 -7.20 -7.16 27.27
N LYS A 180 -5.90 -7.08 26.99
CA LYS A 180 -5.14 -5.81 27.10
C LYS A 180 -5.62 -4.82 26.03
N ALA A 181 -5.80 -3.56 26.45
CA ALA A 181 -6.32 -2.49 25.59
C ALA A 181 -5.42 -2.14 24.39
N GLU A 182 -4.15 -2.52 24.43
CA GLU A 182 -3.14 -2.29 23.38
C GLU A 182 -3.22 -3.30 22.23
N ASN A 183 -4.08 -4.33 22.32
CA ASN A 183 -4.10 -5.45 21.37
C ASN A 183 -5.39 -5.60 20.51
N PRO A 184 -6.14 -4.53 20.16
CA PRO A 184 -7.39 -4.71 19.39
C PRO A 184 -7.13 -5.32 18.00
N ASP A 185 -6.01 -4.98 17.37
CA ASP A 185 -5.65 -5.48 16.04
C ASP A 185 -5.23 -6.96 16.09
N VAL A 186 -4.60 -7.41 17.18
CA VAL A 186 -4.23 -8.82 17.37
C VAL A 186 -5.48 -9.69 17.50
N VAL A 187 -6.48 -9.22 18.26
CA VAL A 187 -7.77 -9.92 18.41
C VAL A 187 -8.46 -10.08 17.06
N MET A 188 -8.45 -9.03 16.23
CA MET A 188 -9.08 -9.08 14.91
C MET A 188 -8.32 -9.99 13.94
N GLN A 189 -6.99 -9.89 13.87
CA GLN A 189 -6.17 -10.75 13.00
C GLN A 189 -6.36 -12.24 13.32
N ILE A 190 -6.41 -12.59 14.62
CA ILE A 190 -6.67 -13.96 15.05
C ILE A 190 -8.06 -14.42 14.62
N LYS A 191 -9.07 -13.54 14.75
CA LYS A 191 -10.44 -13.85 14.34
C LYS A 191 -10.54 -14.09 12.83
N GLU A 192 -9.97 -13.20 12.03
CA GLU A 192 -9.95 -13.30 10.57
C GLU A 192 -9.27 -14.58 10.09
N TYR A 193 -8.13 -14.93 10.68
CA TYR A 193 -7.44 -16.17 10.37
C TYR A 193 -8.29 -17.41 10.67
N LEU A 194 -8.96 -17.45 11.82
CA LEU A 194 -9.82 -18.59 12.19
C LEU A 194 -11.10 -18.65 11.36
N ASP A 195 -11.60 -17.52 10.86
CA ASP A 195 -12.71 -17.49 9.90
C ASP A 195 -12.29 -18.10 8.56
N GLU A 196 -11.06 -17.84 8.11
CA GLU A 196 -10.54 -18.38 6.85
C GLU A 196 -10.12 -19.85 6.96
N LYS A 197 -9.38 -20.21 8.03
CA LYS A 197 -8.77 -21.54 8.17
C LYS A 197 -9.61 -22.52 8.99
N GLY A 198 -10.63 -22.04 9.70
CA GLY A 198 -11.50 -22.85 10.55
C GLY A 198 -10.91 -23.20 11.93
N LEU A 199 -11.78 -23.73 12.80
CA LEU A 199 -11.51 -24.01 14.22
C LEU A 199 -10.90 -25.40 14.49
N SER A 200 -9.97 -25.87 13.65
CA SER A 200 -9.28 -27.15 13.89
C SER A 200 -8.40 -27.11 15.15
N LEU A 201 -8.10 -28.28 15.73
CA LEU A 201 -7.18 -28.38 16.87
C LEU A 201 -5.81 -27.74 16.54
N GLU A 202 -5.35 -27.97 15.32
CA GLU A 202 -4.11 -27.44 14.76
C GLU A 202 -4.11 -25.92 14.69
N ASN A 203 -5.14 -25.30 14.11
CA ASN A 203 -5.25 -23.85 13.99
C ASN A 203 -5.37 -23.18 15.35
N LYS A 204 -6.08 -23.81 16.30
CA LYS A 204 -6.13 -23.34 17.69
C LYS A 204 -4.76 -23.39 18.37
N GLY A 205 -3.97 -24.44 18.10
CA GLY A 205 -2.59 -24.57 18.56
C GLY A 205 -1.69 -23.48 18.00
N PHE A 206 -1.77 -23.25 16.68
CA PHE A 206 -1.05 -22.18 16.00
C PHE A 206 -1.38 -20.79 16.58
N VAL A 207 -2.66 -20.46 16.72
CA VAL A 207 -3.10 -19.16 17.25
C VAL A 207 -2.57 -18.92 18.67
N LYS A 208 -2.57 -19.94 19.54
CA LYS A 208 -1.99 -19.83 20.90
C LYS A 208 -0.48 -19.58 20.87
N TRP A 209 0.22 -20.19 19.93
CA TRP A 209 1.64 -19.94 19.71
C TRP A 209 1.88 -18.52 19.17
N ALA A 210 1.13 -18.11 18.14
CA ALA A 210 1.25 -16.82 17.48
C ALA A 210 0.90 -15.65 18.40
N LEU A 211 -0.06 -15.82 19.32
CA LEU A 211 -0.42 -14.81 20.34
C LEU A 211 0.80 -14.39 21.18
N LYS A 212 1.74 -15.30 21.44
CA LYS A 212 2.97 -15.00 22.18
C LYS A 212 3.95 -14.16 21.36
N GLN A 213 3.91 -14.29 20.04
CA GLN A 213 4.81 -13.60 19.10
C GLN A 213 4.28 -12.22 18.71
N LEU A 214 2.96 -12.08 18.52
CA LEU A 214 2.31 -10.85 18.09
C LEU A 214 2.24 -9.75 19.16
N ILE A 215 2.39 -10.10 20.44
CA ILE A 215 2.35 -9.15 21.55
C ILE A 215 3.72 -8.49 21.79
N LEU A 216 4.76 -8.90 21.05
CA LEU A 216 6.07 -8.26 21.13
C LEU A 216 6.05 -6.91 20.39
N PRO A 217 6.46 -5.80 21.03
CA PRO A 217 6.19 -4.43 20.57
C PRO A 217 6.92 -3.98 19.29
N ASN A 218 7.58 -4.88 18.54
CA ASN A 218 8.48 -4.52 17.45
C ASN A 218 8.25 -5.25 16.12
N ASN A 219 7.13 -5.94 15.93
CA ASN A 219 6.96 -6.79 14.74
C ASN A 219 5.89 -6.29 13.77
N ASN A 220 6.32 -5.84 12.59
CA ASN A 220 5.52 -5.74 11.35
C ASN A 220 5.09 -7.12 10.81
N ILE A 221 5.00 -8.14 11.67
CA ILE A 221 4.73 -9.52 11.29
C ILE A 221 3.24 -9.76 11.51
N ASN A 222 2.51 -10.05 10.43
CA ASN A 222 1.10 -10.42 10.51
C ASN A 222 0.93 -11.92 10.79
N LEU A 223 -0.26 -12.33 11.20
CA LEU A 223 -0.55 -13.72 11.57
C LEU A 223 -0.30 -14.73 10.43
N PHE A 224 -0.51 -14.35 9.17
CA PHE A 224 -0.28 -15.22 8.02
C PHE A 224 1.22 -15.49 7.77
N MET A 225 2.09 -14.51 8.04
CA MET A 225 3.54 -14.71 7.99
C MET A 225 4.02 -15.66 9.08
N LEU A 226 3.41 -15.58 10.28
CA LEU A 226 3.70 -16.52 11.37
C LEU A 226 3.26 -17.94 11.04
N ASP A 227 2.20 -18.12 10.25
CA ASP A 227 1.70 -19.44 9.87
C ASP A 227 2.69 -20.19 8.99
N ALA A 228 3.27 -19.49 8.00
CA ALA A 228 4.34 -20.03 7.16
C ALA A 228 5.58 -20.44 7.97
N ILE A 229 5.87 -19.76 9.09
CA ILE A 229 6.97 -20.10 10.00
C ILE A 229 6.59 -21.27 10.91
N TYR A 230 5.30 -21.49 11.16
CA TYR A 230 4.79 -22.54 12.03
C TYR A 230 4.61 -23.89 11.33
N GLU A 231 4.61 -23.93 10.00
CA GLU A 231 4.57 -25.15 9.16
C GLU A 231 5.50 -26.29 9.65
N PRO A 232 6.79 -26.05 9.94
CA PRO A 232 7.67 -27.10 10.46
C PRO A 232 7.22 -27.67 11.82
N ASN A 233 6.54 -26.88 12.64
CA ASN A 233 6.00 -27.33 13.93
C ASN A 233 4.71 -28.15 13.76
N ARG A 234 3.91 -27.88 12.72
CA ARG A 234 2.75 -28.71 12.34
C ARG A 234 3.18 -30.11 11.91
N ASN A 235 4.26 -30.17 11.15
CA ASN A 235 4.77 -31.41 10.55
C ASN A 235 5.81 -32.13 11.42
N LYS A 236 6.07 -31.69 12.65
CA LYS A 236 7.10 -32.28 13.52
C LYS A 236 6.86 -33.76 13.85
N ASN A 237 5.60 -34.19 13.79
CA ASN A 237 5.18 -35.58 14.01
C ASN A 237 4.68 -36.26 12.72
N TYR A 238 4.87 -35.64 11.55
CA TYR A 238 4.48 -36.24 10.28
C TYR A 238 5.47 -37.35 9.93
N VAL A 239 5.01 -38.60 10.02
CA VAL A 239 5.73 -39.76 9.47
C VAL A 239 5.27 -39.91 8.03
N PRO A 240 6.16 -39.72 7.03
CA PRO A 240 5.81 -39.98 5.64
C PRO A 240 5.33 -41.43 5.51
N ARG A 241 4.19 -41.63 4.84
CA ARG A 241 3.57 -42.95 4.63
C ARG A 241 4.49 -43.96 3.94
N ASP A 242 5.56 -43.49 3.33
CA ASP A 242 6.46 -44.26 2.45
C ASP A 242 7.73 -44.75 3.17
N ARG A 243 7.83 -44.57 4.49
CA ARG A 243 8.88 -45.24 5.29
C ARG A 243 8.30 -46.53 5.87
N GLU A 244 8.55 -47.64 5.18
CA GLU A 244 8.44 -48.96 5.80
C GLU A 244 9.24 -48.99 7.11
N PRO A 245 8.74 -49.67 8.16
CA PRO A 245 9.51 -49.84 9.37
C PRO A 245 10.78 -50.60 9.04
N THR A 246 11.94 -49.98 9.26
CA THR A 246 13.22 -50.68 9.30
C THR A 246 13.14 -51.66 10.47
N ASN A 247 12.78 -52.91 10.18
CA ASN A 247 13.00 -54.03 11.08
C ASN A 247 14.51 -54.11 11.32
N GLN A 248 14.96 -53.55 12.44
CA GLN A 248 16.27 -53.83 12.99
C GLN A 248 16.18 -55.16 13.73
N HIS A 249 16.69 -56.21 13.10
CA HIS A 249 17.23 -57.39 13.77
C HIS A 249 18.76 -57.34 13.66
#